data_AF-A0A627RZN5-F1
#
_entry.id   AF-A0A627RZN5-F1
#
_cell.length_a   1.000
_cell.length_b   1.000
_cell.length_c   1.000
_cell.angle_alpha   90.00
_cell.angle_beta   90.00
_cell.angle_gamma   90.00
#
_symmetry.space_group_name_H-M   'P 1'
#
loop_
_entity.id
_entity.type
_entity.pdbx_description
1 polymer ?
#
loop_
_entity_poly.entity_id
_entity_poly.type
_entity_poly.pdbx_seq_one_letter_code
_entity_poly.pdbx_strand_id
1 'polypeptide(L)' 'ALLTHREKEILNKLRIGASNNEIARSLFISENTVKTHLYNLFKKIAVKNRTQAVSWANDNLRR' A
#
# COMPACT_ATOMS: atom_id res chain seq x y z
N ALA A 1 -10.24 -4.83 -9.49
CA ALA A 1 -9.02 -5.33 -10.17
C ALA A 1 -8.20 -6.14 -9.18
N LEU A 2 -7.53 -7.20 -9.61
CA LEU A 2 -6.66 -7.97 -8.72
C LEU A 2 -5.40 -7.15 -8.38
N LEU A 3 -5.08 -7.03 -7.09
CA LEU A 3 -3.84 -6.39 -6.64
C LEU A 3 -2.64 -7.28 -6.98
N THR A 4 -1.55 -6.68 -7.42
CA THR A 4 -0.29 -7.41 -7.61
C THR A 4 0.28 -7.85 -6.27
N HIS A 5 1.24 -8.78 -6.28
CA HIS A 5 1.92 -9.20 -5.07
C HIS A 5 2.54 -8.00 -4.32
N ARG A 6 3.25 -7.13 -5.05
CA ARG A 6 3.91 -5.95 -4.49
C ARG A 6 2.93 -4.94 -3.90
N GLU A 7 1.79 -4.73 -4.55
CA GLU A 7 0.72 -3.87 -4.05
C GLU A 7 0.11 -4.41 -2.75
N LYS A 8 -0.05 -5.74 -2.64
CA LYS A 8 -0.50 -6.40 -1.40
C LYS A 8 0.51 -6.25 -0.27
N GLU A 9 1.80 -6.44 -0.54
CA GLU A 9 2.86 -6.23 0.46
C GLU A 9 2.86 -4.80 1.01
N ILE A 10 2.79 -3.81 0.12
CA ILE A 10 2.75 -2.40 0.48
C ILE A 10 1.48 -2.09 1.28
N LEU A 11 0.32 -2.58 0.83
CA LEU A 11 -0.95 -2.37 1.53
C LEU A 11 -0.95 -2.96 2.95
N ASN A 12 -0.37 -4.15 3.14
CA ASN A 12 -0.25 -4.75 4.47
C ASN A 12 0.70 -3.95 5.38
N LYS A 13 1.80 -3.40 4.82
CA LYS A 13 2.70 -2.52 5.58
C LYS A 13 2.05 -1.17 5.94
N LEU A 14 1.25 -0.60 5.04
CA LEU A 14 0.44 0.59 5.34
C LEU A 14 -0.49 0.33 6.52
N ARG A 15 -1.17 -0.83 6.52
CA ARG A 15 -2.14 -1.24 7.55
C ARG A 15 -1.52 -1.27 8.95
N ILE A 16 -0.24 -1.62 9.09
CA ILE A 16 0.50 -1.62 10.36
C ILE A 16 1.15 -0.27 10.69
N GLY A 17 0.92 0.78 9.89
CA GLY A 17 1.41 2.13 10.16
C GLY A 17 2.76 2.50 9.53
N ALA A 18 3.39 1.60 8.76
CA ALA A 18 4.74 1.84 8.23
C ALA A 18 4.80 3.03 7.24
N SER A 19 5.75 3.93 7.44
CA SER A 19 6.08 5.04 6.55
C SER A 19 6.62 4.55 5.20
N ASN A 20 6.65 5.42 4.18
CA ASN A 20 7.20 5.06 2.87
C ASN A 20 8.67 4.66 2.94
N ASN A 21 9.44 5.26 3.85
CA ASN A 21 10.85 4.92 4.08
C ASN A 21 11.02 3.53 4.70
N GLU A 22 10.19 3.17 5.69
CA GLU A 22 10.20 1.84 6.28
C GLU A 22 9.76 0.76 5.28
N ILE A 23 8.75 1.06 4.45
CA ILE A 23 8.31 0.17 3.37
C ILE A 23 9.43 -0.03 2.35
N ALA A 24 10.08 1.06 1.92
CA ALA A 24 11.19 1.03 0.97
C ALA A 24 12.33 0.13 1.47
N ARG A 25 12.77 0.34 2.72
CA ARG A 25 13.80 -0.48 3.37
C ARG A 25 13.39 -1.94 3.46
N SER A 26 12.17 -2.21 3.92
CA SER A 26 11.71 -3.59 4.11
C SER A 26 11.50 -4.36 2.80
N LEU A 27 11.25 -3.68 1.69
CA LEU A 27 11.05 -4.30 0.37
C LEU A 27 12.28 -4.19 -0.54
N PHE A 28 13.38 -3.62 -0.04
CA PHE A 28 14.63 -3.39 -0.78
C PHE A 28 14.41 -2.59 -2.08
N ILE A 29 13.64 -1.51 -2.01
CA ILE A 29 13.35 -0.60 -3.14
C ILE A 29 13.50 0.86 -2.71
N SER A 30 13.49 1.79 -3.68
CA SER A 30 13.52 3.22 -3.37
C SER A 30 12.17 3.73 -2.84
N GLU A 31 12.20 4.83 -2.06
CA GLU A 31 10.97 5.51 -1.62
C GLU A 31 10.14 6.01 -2.82
N ASN A 32 10.79 6.42 -3.91
CA ASN A 32 10.11 6.81 -5.13
C ASN A 32 9.33 5.63 -5.75
N THR A 33 9.94 4.44 -5.79
CA THR A 33 9.27 3.21 -6.25
C THR A 33 8.06 2.89 -5.37
N VAL A 34 8.16 3.09 -4.04
CA VAL A 34 7.00 2.95 -3.13
C VAL A 34 5.90 3.94 -3.52
N LYS A 35 6.21 5.22 -3.76
CA LYS A 35 5.22 6.22 -4.20
C LYS A 35 4.52 5.82 -5.50
N THR A 36 5.25 5.31 -6.48
CA THR A 36 4.67 4.79 -7.73
C THR A 36 3.70 3.64 -7.48
N HIS A 37 4.08 2.67 -6.64
CA HIS A 37 3.17 1.59 -6.27
C HIS A 37 1.95 2.08 -5.51
N LEU A 38 2.09 3.04 -4.59
CA LEU A 38 0.98 3.65 -3.86
C LEU A 38 0.00 4.34 -4.79
N TYR A 39 0.49 5.10 -5.78
CA TYR A 39 -0.35 5.75 -6.78
C TYR A 39 -1.22 4.72 -7.54
N ASN A 40 -0.59 3.66 -8.06
CA ASN A 40 -1.29 2.62 -8.79
C ASN A 40 -2.26 1.83 -7.90
N LEU A 41 -1.84 1.50 -6.68
CA LEU A 41 -2.65 0.83 -5.67
C LEU A 41 -3.90 1.66 -5.35
N PHE A 42 -3.74 2.95 -5.05
CA PHE A 42 -4.85 3.84 -4.69
C PHE A 42 -5.87 3.95 -5.82
N LYS A 43 -5.39 4.08 -7.06
CA LYS A 43 -6.25 4.06 -8.25
C LYS A 43 -7.01 2.74 -8.38
N LYS A 44 -6.36 1.59 -8.12
CA LYS A 44 -6.99 0.25 -8.23
C LYS A 44 -8.07 -0.01 -7.18
N ILE A 45 -7.89 0.50 -5.96
CA ILE A 45 -8.85 0.35 -4.85
C ILE A 45 -9.79 1.54 -4.70
N ALA A 46 -9.74 2.50 -5.65
CA ALA A 46 -10.58 3.69 -5.69
C ALA A 46 -10.53 4.57 -4.41
N VAL A 47 -9.35 4.73 -3.83
CA VAL A 47 -9.11 5.62 -2.68
C VAL A 47 -8.22 6.79 -3.05
N LYS A 48 -8.28 7.88 -2.28
CA LYS A 48 -7.56 9.12 -2.57
C LYS A 48 -6.31 9.33 -1.73
N ASN A 49 -6.20 8.66 -0.58
CA ASN A 49 -5.10 8.88 0.35
C ASN A 49 -4.78 7.65 1.20
N ARG A 50 -3.68 7.77 1.94
CA ARG A 50 -3.16 6.73 2.85
C ARG A 50 -4.18 6.28 3.88
N THR A 51 -4.89 7.20 4.53
CA THR A 51 -5.87 6.86 5.57
C THR A 51 -7.02 6.02 5.00
N GLN A 52 -7.53 6.40 3.83
CA GLN A 52 -8.55 5.63 3.12
C GLN A 52 -8.02 4.25 2.68
N ALA A 53 -6.77 4.16 2.22
CA ALA A 53 -6.15 2.87 1.89
C ALA A 53 -6.01 1.95 3.11
N VAL A 54 -5.68 2.50 4.28
CA VAL A 54 -5.63 1.76 5.55
C VAL A 54 -7.02 1.28 5.97
N SER A 55 -8.04 2.15 5.89
CA SER A 55 -9.43 1.74 6.15
C SER A 55 -9.84 0.60 5.22
N TRP A 56 -9.60 0.77 3.91
CA TRP A 56 -9.88 -0.25 2.92
C TRP A 56 -9.18 -1.58 3.25
N ALA A 57 -7.91 -1.54 3.65
CA ALA A 57 -7.15 -2.72 4.04
C ALA A 57 -7.78 -3.43 5.26
N ASN A 58 -8.23 -2.68 6.26
CA ASN A 58 -8.88 -3.25 7.44
C ASN A 58 -10.21 -3.94 7.10
N ASP A 59 -10.97 -3.39 6.16
CA ASP A 59 -12.28 -3.92 5.76
C ASP A 59 -12.17 -5.14 4.81
N ASN A 60 -11.11 -5.19 3.99
CA ASN A 60 -10.99 -6.16 2.89
C ASN A 60 -9.93 -7.25 3.12
N LEU A 61 -8.97 -7.05 4.03
CA LEU A 61 -7.95 -8.09 4.35
C LEU A 61 -8.29 -8.90 5.61
N ARG A 62 -9.36 -8.54 6.34
CA ARG A 62 -9.87 -9.30 7.50
C ARG A 62 -10.92 -10.36 7.12
N ARG A 63 -11.26 -10.48 5.84
CA ARG A 63 -12.19 -11.48 5.31
C ARG A 63 -11.43 -12.66 4.73
#